data_AF-A0A6J5TG77-F1
#
_entry.id   AF-A0A6J5TG77-F1
#
_cell.length_a   1.000
_cell.length_b   1.000
_cell.length_c   1.000
_cell.angle_alpha   90.00
_cell.angle_beta   90.00
_cell.angle_gamma   90.00
#
_symmetry.space_group_name_H-M   'P 1'
#
loop_
_entity.id
_entity.type
_entity.pdbx_description
1 polymer ?
#
loop_
_entity_poly.entity_id
_entity_poly.type
_entity_poly.pdbx_seq_one_letter_code
_entity_poly.pdbx_strand_id
1 'polypeptide(L)' 'MVQVSKDVLCLGFVGAEQRQRYSFESPMTSIVIGGHQLEDNLLQFDLANKRLGFSSSLLSRETSCANFNFTSSAVI' A
#
# COMPACT_ATOMS: atom_id res chain seq x y z
N MET A 1 -2.69 2.76 -11.32
CA MET A 1 -3.40 1.81 -12.21
C MET A 1 -2.73 0.46 -12.03
N VAL A 2 -3.48 -0.64 -12.10
CA VAL A 2 -2.95 -2.00 -11.99
C VAL A 2 -2.90 -2.60 -13.39
N GLN A 3 -1.75 -3.11 -13.82
CA GLN A 3 -1.65 -3.85 -15.08
C GLN A 3 -2.15 -5.29 -14.88
N VAL A 4 -3.23 -5.66 -15.57
CA VAL A 4 -3.83 -7.00 -15.46
C VAL A 4 -3.50 -7.89 -16.67
N SER A 5 -3.16 -7.26 -17.80
CA SER A 5 -2.63 -7.93 -18.99
C SER A 5 -1.81 -6.94 -19.82
N LYS A 6 -1.20 -7.40 -20.91
CA LYS A 6 -0.29 -6.60 -21.75
C LYS A 6 -0.87 -5.23 -22.14
N ASP A 7 -2.14 -5.20 -22.51
CA ASP A 7 -2.81 -4.01 -23.05
C ASP A 7 -3.99 -3.53 -22.18
N VAL A 8 -4.11 -4.04 -20.94
CA VAL A 8 -5.20 -3.69 -20.03
C VAL A 8 -4.67 -3.17 -18.70
N LEU A 9 -5.10 -1.95 -18.37
CA LEU A 9 -4.87 -1.28 -17.10
C LEU A 9 -6.21 -1.04 -16.40
N CYS A 10 -6.32 -1.47 -15.15
CA CYS A 10 -7.51 -1.27 -14.33
C CYS A 10 -7.29 -0.21 -13.27
N LEU A 11 -8.37 0.50 -12.89
CA LEU A 11 -8.36 1.34 -11.70
C LEU A 11 -8.34 0.45 -10.46
N GLY A 12 -7.28 0.54 -9.66
CA GLY A 12 -7.06 -0.31 -8.46
C GLY A 12 -7.89 0.10 -7.25
N PHE A 13 -9.14 0.49 -7.44
CA PHE A 13 -10.10 0.79 -6.38
C PHE A 13 -11.19 -0.27 -6.39
N VAL A 14 -11.50 -0.82 -5.22
CA VAL A 14 -12.63 -1.73 -5.04
C VAL A 14 -13.79 -0.95 -4.43
N GLY A 15 -15.01 -1.22 -4.90
CA GLY A 15 -16.21 -0.64 -4.29
C GLY A 15 -16.35 -1.13 -2.85
N ALA A 16 -16.66 -0.22 -1.92
CA ALA A 16 -17.13 -0.60 -0.60
C ALA A 16 -18.48 -1.31 -0.74
N GLU A 17 -18.48 -2.64 -0.71
CA GLU A 17 -19.70 -3.43 -0.83
C GLU A 17 -20.57 -3.25 0.42
N GLN A 18 -21.65 -2.48 0.30
CA GLN A 18 -22.66 -2.29 1.36
C GLN A 18 -23.63 -3.47 1.50
N ARG A 19 -23.33 -4.64 0.93
CA ARG A 19 -24.29 -5.75 0.83
C ARG A 19 -23.62 -7.11 0.93
N GLN A 20 -23.41 -7.58 2.14
CA GLN A 20 -23.96 -8.90 2.41
C GLN A 20 -25.42 -8.70 2.81
N ARG A 21 -26.35 -9.26 2.01
CA ARG A 21 -27.76 -9.46 2.42
C ARG A 21 -27.91 -10.27 3.73
N TYR A 22 -26.78 -10.68 4.33
CA TYR A 22 -26.68 -11.41 5.60
C TYR A 22 -25.48 -11.00 6.49
N SER A 23 -24.76 -9.90 6.22
CA SER A 23 -23.76 -9.37 7.17
C SER A 23 -23.87 -7.85 7.28
N PHE A 24 -24.20 -7.46 8.50
CA PHE A 24 -24.51 -6.12 8.96
C PHE A 24 -23.22 -5.44 9.43
N GLU A 25 -22.24 -5.21 8.56
CA GLU A 25 -21.12 -4.34 8.92
C GLU A 25 -20.74 -3.45 7.74
N SER A 26 -21.19 -2.19 7.80
CA SER A 26 -20.63 -1.10 7.02
C SER A 26 -19.12 -1.03 7.30
N PRO A 27 -18.26 -0.74 6.31
CA PRO A 27 -16.85 -0.58 6.57
C PRO A 27 -16.63 0.50 7.64
N MET A 28 -15.84 0.18 8.68
CA MET A 28 -15.57 1.10 9.80
C MET A 28 -14.95 2.42 9.35
N THR A 29 -14.36 2.46 8.15
CA THR A 29 -13.69 3.62 7.57
C THR A 29 -14.13 3.80 6.11
N SER A 30 -14.29 5.06 5.69
CA SER A 30 -14.70 5.39 4.31
C SER A 30 -13.60 5.13 3.27
N ILE A 31 -12.33 5.10 3.68
CA ILE A 31 -11.18 4.92 2.78
C ILE A 31 -10.14 4.04 3.46
N VAL A 32 -9.80 2.93 2.82
CA VAL A 32 -8.70 2.06 3.22
C VAL A 32 -7.59 2.16 2.18
N ILE A 33 -6.40 2.59 2.62
CA ILE A 33 -5.20 2.57 1.79
C ILE A 33 -4.60 1.17 1.87
N GLY A 34 -4.71 0.40 0.78
CA GLY A 34 -4.26 -0.99 0.71
C GLY A 34 -2.77 -1.13 0.38
N GLY A 35 -2.27 -2.37 0.42
CA GLY A 35 -0.85 -2.67 0.16
C GLY A 35 -0.35 -2.14 -1.18
N HIS A 36 -1.14 -2.29 -2.26
CA HIS A 36 -0.76 -1.82 -3.58
C HIS A 36 -0.55 -0.29 -3.65
N GLN A 37 -1.29 0.49 -2.86
CA GLN A 37 -1.09 1.93 -2.78
C GLN A 37 0.16 2.32 -1.96
N LEU A 38 0.66 1.41 -1.12
CA LEU A 38 1.83 1.61 -0.26
C LEU A 38 3.13 1.11 -0.91
N GLU A 39 3.04 0.27 -1.95
CA GLU A 39 4.19 -0.23 -2.70
C GLU A 39 5.10 0.93 -3.17
N ASP A 40 6.40 0.75 -2.97
CA ASP A 40 7.45 1.73 -3.28
C ASP A 40 7.21 3.15 -2.74
N ASN A 41 6.53 3.27 -1.60
CA ASN A 41 6.47 4.48 -0.80
C ASN A 41 7.05 4.18 0.59
N LEU A 42 7.99 5.00 1.06
CA LEU A 42 8.51 4.88 2.42
C LEU A 42 7.52 5.53 3.38
N LEU A 43 6.94 4.73 4.29
CA LEU A 43 6.05 5.20 5.34
C LEU A 43 6.78 5.25 6.69
N GLN A 44 6.64 6.37 7.39
CA GLN A 44 7.19 6.58 8.73
C GLN A 44 6.06 6.81 9.73
N PHE A 45 5.85 5.85 10.63
CA PHE A 45 4.92 5.98 11.74
C PHE A 45 5.63 6.61 12.94
N ASP A 46 5.57 7.93 13.06
CA ASP A 46 6.12 8.67 14.19
C ASP A 46 5.09 8.74 15.33
N LEU A 47 5.13 7.72 16.20
CA LEU A 47 4.22 7.59 17.33
C LEU A 47 4.43 8.67 18.39
N ALA A 48 5.68 9.12 18.59
CA ALA A 48 6.03 10.13 19.58
C ALA A 48 5.41 11.48 19.23
N ASN A 49 5.46 11.87 17.94
CA ASN A 49 4.87 13.10 17.44
C ASN A 49 3.43 12.93 16.91
N LYS A 50 2.87 11.71 16.98
CA LYS A 50 1.53 11.37 16.47
C LYS A 50 1.34 11.72 14.99
N ARG A 51 2.33 11.38 14.15
CA ARG A 51 2.37 11.74 12.72
C ARG A 51 2.67 10.53 11.86
N LEU A 52 2.09 10.54 10.66
CA LEU A 52 2.46 9.65 9.56
C LEU A 52 3.20 10.47 8.51
N GLY A 53 4.49 10.20 8.33
CA GLY A 53 5.28 10.70 7.22
C GLY A 53 5.23 9.72 6.05
N PHE A 54 5.24 10.22 4.82
CA PHE A 54 5.34 9.40 3.62
C PHE A 54 6.23 10.09 2.58
N SER A 55 6.99 9.31 1.82
CA SER A 55 7.69 9.81 0.65
C SER A 55 6.74 9.93 -0.54
N SER A 56 7.16 10.65 -1.58
CA SER A 56 6.68 10.35 -2.94
C SER A 56 7.12 8.94 -3.34
N SER A 57 6.60 8.40 -4.44
CA SER A 57 7.08 7.12 -4.97
C SER A 57 8.60 7.13 -5.10
N LEU A 58 9.24 6.08 -4.56
CA LEU A 58 10.68 5.87 -4.63
C LEU A 58 11.14 5.64 -6.06
N LEU A 59 10.25 5.14 -6.93
CA LEU A 59 10.52 4.94 -8.36
C LEU A 59 10.87 6.26 -9.05
N SER A 60 10.28 7.37 -8.61
CA SER A 60 10.62 8.73 -9.10
C SER A 60 12.02 9.20 -8.68
N ARG A 61 12.66 8.48 -7.75
CA ARG A 61 14.04 8.69 -7.29
C ARG A 61 14.96 7.55 -7.74
N GLU A 62 14.53 6.78 -8.76
CA GLU A 62 15.30 5.67 -9.34
C GLU A 62 15.68 4.58 -8.32
N THR A 63 14.83 4.36 -7.32
CA THR A 63 15.00 3.27 -6.34
C THR A 63 13.66 2.62 -5.98
N SER A 64 13.68 1.52 -5.24
CA SER A 64 12.51 0.77 -4.79
C SER A 64 12.69 0.32 -3.35
N CYS A 65 11.61 -0.11 -2.69
CA CYS A 65 11.72 -0.71 -1.35
C CYS A 65 12.63 -1.96 -1.36
N ALA A 66 12.65 -2.71 -2.46
CA ALA A 66 13.46 -3.91 -2.62
C ALA A 66 14.97 -3.63 -2.77
N ASN A 67 15.36 -2.41 -3.14
CA ASN A 67 16.77 -2.03 -3.27
C ASN A 67 17.46 -1.78 -1.93
N PHE A 68 16.75 -1.93 -0.80
CA PHE A 68 17.37 -1.86 0.51
C PHE A 68 18.33 -3.04 0.70
N ASN A 69 19.52 -2.76 1.24
CA ASN A 69 20.52 -3.80 1.50
C ASN A 69 20.16 -4.61 2.74
N PHE A 70 19.39 -5.69 2.55
CA PHE A 70 19.09 -6.68 3.58
C PHE A 70 20.22 -7.72 3.65
N THR A 71 21.42 -7.34 4.11
CA THR A 71 22.41 -8.37 4.47
C THR A 71 21.89 -9.15 5.66
N SER A 72 21.40 -10.37 5.44
CA SER A 72 21.12 -11.31 6.52
C SER A 72 22.45 -11.72 7.14
N SER A 73 22.68 -11.39 8.41
CA SER A 73 23.72 -12.06 9.17
C SER A 73 23.35 -13.55 9.21
N ALA A 74 23.94 -14.35 8.33
CA ALA A 74 23.82 -15.79 8.40
C ALA A 74 24.34 -16.21 9.78
N VAL A 75 23.41 -16.57 10.68
CA VAL A 75 23.75 -17.32 11.88
C VAL A 75 24.05 -18.73 11.38
N ILE A 76 25.34 -19.03 11.21
CA ILE A 76 25.86 -20.39 11.05
C ILE A 76 25.89 -21.04 12.42
#